data_AF-A0A7S0VVT7-F1
#
_entry.id   AF-A0A7S0VVT7-F1
#
_cell.length_a   1.000
_cell.length_b   1.000
_cell.length_c   1.000
_cell.angle_alpha   90.00
_cell.angle_beta   90.00
_cell.angle_gamma   90.00
#
_symmetry.space_group_name_H-M   'P 1'
#
loop_
_entity.id
_entity.type
_entity.pdbx_description
1 polymer ?
#
loop_
_entity_poly.entity_id
_entity_poly.type
_entity_poly.pdbx_seq_one_letter_code
_entity_poly.pdbx_strand_id
1 'polypeptide(L)'
;GAVWEVRTKYFSAAVVPKVAASPNHLVADDVDFGDCEGLVLVFDMCDDTSFERLKEWDAFLDEVDPAVALCVANKADVAATLPGMDERRDTWISWCLDKGLELVECSALNDEVRGERDAEGLERVIEALGSHTWSGMKVKE
;
A
#
# COMPACT_ATOMS: atom_id res chain seq x y z
N GLY A 1 -1.30 -14.36 -11.49
CA GLY A 1 -0.89 -14.64 -10.10
C GLY A 1 -1.74 -15.77 -9.53
N ALA A 2 -1.39 -16.28 -8.34
CA ALA A 2 -2.28 -17.17 -7.59
C ALA A 2 -3.51 -16.40 -7.11
N VAL A 3 -4.68 -17.05 -7.08
CA VAL A 3 -5.89 -16.44 -6.50
C VAL A 3 -5.78 -16.50 -4.97
N TRP A 4 -5.93 -15.35 -4.32
CA TRP A 4 -6.01 -15.21 -2.88
C TRP A 4 -7.45 -14.90 -2.48
N GLU A 5 -7.86 -15.39 -1.33
CA GLU A 5 -9.21 -15.15 -0.81
C GLU A 5 -9.14 -14.15 0.35
N VAL A 6 -9.62 -12.93 0.11
CA VAL A 6 -9.88 -11.95 1.18
C VAL A 6 -11.14 -12.42 1.90
N ARG A 7 -11.03 -12.65 3.21
CA ARG A 7 -12.16 -13.10 4.04
C ARG A 7 -12.36 -12.14 5.20
N THR A 8 -13.53 -11.53 5.27
CA THR A 8 -13.95 -10.71 6.40
C THR A 8 -15.10 -11.40 7.14
N LYS A 9 -15.60 -10.76 8.21
CA LYS A 9 -16.82 -11.22 8.89
C LYS A 9 -18.05 -11.16 7.99
N TYR A 10 -18.05 -10.28 6.98
CA TYR A 10 -19.22 -9.95 6.18
C TYR A 10 -19.17 -10.51 4.76
N PHE A 11 -17.99 -10.74 4.18
CA PHE A 11 -17.87 -11.24 2.81
C PHE A 11 -16.61 -12.09 2.59
N SER A 12 -16.53 -12.72 1.42
CA SER A 12 -15.26 -13.15 0.82
C SER A 12 -15.12 -12.67 -0.61
N ALA A 13 -13.90 -12.37 -1.03
CA ALA A 13 -13.56 -11.94 -2.37
C ALA A 13 -12.32 -12.67 -2.87
N ALA A 14 -12.32 -13.06 -4.14
CA ALA A 14 -11.18 -13.67 -4.78
C ALA A 14 -10.37 -12.56 -5.48
N VAL A 15 -9.14 -12.32 -5.03
CA VAL A 15 -8.24 -11.31 -5.57
C VAL A 15 -7.00 -11.98 -6.15
N VAL A 16 -6.36 -11.33 -7.13
CA VAL A 16 -5.12 -11.84 -7.71
C VAL A 16 -4.01 -10.83 -7.42
N PRO A 17 -3.23 -11.01 -6.34
CA PRO A 17 -2.13 -10.11 -6.06
C PRO A 17 -1.08 -10.21 -7.16
N LYS A 18 -0.58 -9.04 -7.52
CA LYS A 18 0.53 -8.84 -8.45
C LYS A 18 1.62 -8.10 -7.67
N VAL A 19 2.85 -8.60 -7.72
CA VAL A 19 3.99 -8.03 -6.98
C VAL A 19 5.04 -7.61 -7.99
N ALA A 20 5.53 -6.40 -7.87
CA ALA A 20 6.51 -5.81 -8.77
C ALA A 20 7.48 -4.92 -8.02
N ALA A 21 8.74 -4.91 -8.47
CA ALA A 21 9.76 -4.01 -7.95
C ALA A 21 9.74 -2.64 -8.65
N SER A 22 9.29 -2.58 -9.91
CA SER A 22 9.08 -1.35 -10.68
C SER A 22 8.07 -1.60 -11.81
N PRO A 23 7.53 -0.55 -12.45
CA PRO A 23 6.58 -0.70 -13.55
C PRO A 23 7.17 -1.52 -14.71
N ASN A 24 8.47 -1.38 -14.94
CA ASN A 24 9.18 -2.05 -16.03
C ASN A 24 9.62 -3.49 -15.71
N HIS A 25 9.61 -3.88 -14.42
CA HIS A 25 10.00 -5.24 -14.00
C HIS A 25 8.83 -6.24 -14.02
N LEU A 26 7.66 -5.80 -14.49
CA LEU A 26 6.46 -6.61 -14.71
C LEU A 26 6.56 -7.51 -15.94
N VAL A 27 7.74 -8.08 -16.20
CA VAL A 27 8.13 -8.90 -17.38
C VAL A 27 7.44 -10.27 -17.42
N ALA A 28 6.13 -10.30 -17.18
CA ALA A 28 5.23 -11.23 -17.83
C ALA A 28 4.33 -10.35 -18.69
N ASP A 29 4.55 -10.37 -20.01
CA ASP A 29 4.07 -9.41 -21.02
C ASP A 29 2.54 -9.18 -21.17
N ASP A 30 1.71 -9.51 -20.18
CA ASP A 30 0.24 -9.41 -20.24
C ASP A 30 -0.41 -9.05 -18.89
N VAL A 31 0.31 -8.36 -18.00
CA VAL A 31 -0.27 -7.92 -16.73
C VAL A 31 -1.03 -6.61 -16.93
N ASP A 32 -2.28 -6.71 -17.40
CA ASP A 32 -3.22 -5.58 -17.46
C ASP A 32 -3.60 -5.15 -16.03
N PHE A 33 -3.36 -3.88 -15.71
CA PHE A 33 -3.74 -3.25 -14.44
C PHE A 33 -5.02 -2.42 -14.55
N GLY A 34 -5.70 -2.42 -15.70
CA GLY A 34 -6.92 -1.64 -15.92
C GLY A 34 -8.03 -1.93 -14.91
N ASP A 35 -8.07 -3.15 -14.35
CA ASP A 35 -9.02 -3.57 -13.31
C ASP A 35 -8.40 -3.55 -11.89
N CYS A 36 -7.33 -2.78 -11.66
CA CYS A 36 -6.68 -2.69 -10.36
C CYS A 36 -7.57 -1.92 -9.35
N GLU A 37 -8.23 -2.63 -8.45
CA GLU A 37 -9.04 -2.02 -7.40
C GLU A 37 -8.22 -1.63 -6.15
N GLY A 38 -7.04 -2.23 -5.98
CA GLY A 38 -6.23 -2.06 -4.78
C GLY A 38 -4.74 -1.97 -5.12
N LEU A 39 -4.10 -0.89 -4.68
CA LEU A 39 -2.67 -0.63 -4.85
C LEU A 39 -2.00 -0.44 -3.48
N VAL A 40 -0.87 -1.11 -3.29
CA VAL A 40 -0.01 -0.94 -2.12
C VAL A 40 1.43 -0.75 -2.60
N LEU A 41 1.92 0.50 -2.51
CA LEU A 41 3.32 0.81 -2.70
C LEU A 41 4.05 0.67 -1.37
N VAL A 42 5.26 0.11 -1.36
CA VAL A 42 6.02 -0.11 -0.13
C VAL A 42 7.43 0.42 -0.29
N PHE A 43 7.90 1.20 0.68
CA PHE A 43 9.28 1.63 0.77
C PHE A 43 9.85 1.42 2.17
N ASP A 44 11.17 1.50 2.32
CA ASP A 44 11.88 1.37 3.59
C ASP A 44 12.19 2.77 4.14
N MET A 45 11.62 3.12 5.29
CA MET A 45 11.83 4.42 5.96
C MET A 45 13.29 4.72 6.29
N CYS A 46 14.14 3.69 6.35
CA CYS A 46 15.57 3.82 6.65
C CYS A 46 16.42 4.02 5.38
N ASP A 47 15.84 3.94 4.18
CA ASP A 47 16.53 4.03 2.90
C ASP A 47 15.81 5.00 1.95
N ASP A 48 16.32 6.23 1.82
CA ASP A 48 15.74 7.26 0.97
C ASP A 48 15.68 6.83 -0.51
N THR A 49 16.60 5.96 -0.96
CA THR A 49 16.58 5.48 -2.34
C THR A 49 15.39 4.58 -2.63
N SER A 50 14.85 3.91 -1.61
CA SER A 50 13.66 3.07 -1.74
C SER A 50 12.40 3.91 -2.00
N PHE A 51 12.29 5.08 -1.37
CA PHE A 51 11.21 6.03 -1.64
C PHE A 51 11.34 6.66 -3.02
N GLU A 52 12.54 7.09 -3.41
CA GLU A 52 12.77 7.69 -4.74
C GLU A 52 12.39 6.73 -5.88
N ARG A 53 12.58 5.42 -5.71
CA ARG A 53 12.12 4.41 -6.69
C ARG A 53 10.61 4.32 -6.83
N LEU A 54 9.82 4.74 -5.82
CA LEU A 54 8.37 4.77 -5.96
C LEU A 54 7.92 5.73 -7.05
N LYS A 55 8.69 6.80 -7.31
CA LYS A 55 8.39 7.79 -8.37
C LYS A 55 8.48 7.21 -9.77
N GLU A 56 9.12 6.05 -9.96
CA GLU A 56 9.03 5.32 -11.23
C GLU A 56 7.58 4.97 -11.59
N TRP A 57 6.70 4.83 -10.58
CA TRP A 57 5.28 4.55 -10.75
C TRP A 57 4.42 5.79 -11.03
N ASP A 58 4.98 7.01 -11.11
CA ASP A 58 4.19 8.24 -11.28
C ASP A 58 3.27 8.18 -12.51
N ALA A 59 3.79 7.75 -13.67
CA ALA A 59 3.00 7.64 -14.89
C ALA A 59 1.86 6.61 -14.76
N PHE A 60 2.10 5.52 -14.02
CA PHE A 60 1.09 4.51 -13.75
C PHE A 60 0.00 5.09 -12.83
N LEU A 61 0.40 5.76 -11.75
CA LEU A 61 -0.51 6.40 -10.78
C LEU A 61 -1.36 7.50 -11.42
N ASP A 62 -0.85 8.20 -12.42
CA ASP A 62 -1.60 9.22 -13.15
C ASP A 62 -2.64 8.60 -14.13
N GLU A 63 -2.49 7.32 -14.48
CA GLU A 63 -3.37 6.59 -15.40
C GLU A 63 -4.41 5.72 -14.67
N VAL A 64 -4.10 5.21 -13.47
CA VAL A 64 -4.98 4.35 -12.69
C VAL A 64 -5.61 5.08 -11.51
N ASP A 65 -6.86 4.75 -11.19
CA ASP A 65 -7.58 5.28 -10.03
C ASP A 65 -8.11 4.12 -9.16
N PRO A 66 -7.22 3.41 -8.43
CA PRO A 66 -7.62 2.28 -7.61
C PRO A 66 -8.46 2.76 -6.43
N ALA A 67 -9.55 2.04 -6.14
CA ALA A 67 -10.46 2.37 -5.04
C ALA A 67 -9.77 2.36 -3.67
N VAL A 68 -8.71 1.56 -3.51
CA VAL A 68 -7.83 1.57 -2.34
C VAL A 68 -6.40 1.80 -2.79
N ALA A 69 -5.78 2.92 -2.38
CA ALA A 69 -4.42 3.28 -2.76
C ALA A 69 -3.59 3.64 -1.52
N LEU A 70 -2.62 2.78 -1.18
CA LEU A 70 -1.81 2.92 0.04
C LEU A 70 -0.32 3.08 -0.31
N CYS A 71 0.36 3.96 0.41
CA CYS A 71 1.82 4.03 0.47
C CYS A 71 2.28 3.59 1.87
N VAL A 72 2.89 2.40 1.95
CA VAL A 72 3.36 1.80 3.19
C VAL A 72 4.82 2.14 3.42
N ALA A 73 5.06 2.94 4.46
CA ALA A 73 6.38 3.28 4.95
C ALA A 73 6.82 2.20 5.96
N ASN A 74 7.60 1.23 5.49
CA ASN A 74 7.99 0.07 6.28
C ASN A 74 9.23 0.37 7.17
N LYS A 75 9.41 -0.44 8.21
CA LYS A 75 10.46 -0.34 9.25
C LYS A 75 10.28 0.85 10.21
N ALA A 76 9.04 1.22 10.50
CA ALA A 76 8.73 2.25 11.49
C ALA A 76 9.35 1.97 12.88
N ASP A 77 9.49 0.69 13.26
CA ASP A 77 10.13 0.23 14.50
C ASP A 77 11.61 0.63 14.60
N VAL A 78 12.31 0.71 13.48
CA VAL A 78 13.71 1.14 13.41
C VAL A 78 13.80 2.64 13.19
N ALA A 79 12.98 3.16 12.26
CA ALA A 79 12.99 4.54 11.81
C ALA A 79 12.67 5.55 12.93
N ALA A 80 11.85 5.17 13.90
CA ALA A 80 11.50 6.03 15.05
C ALA A 80 12.72 6.55 15.85
N THR A 81 13.89 5.91 15.71
CA THR A 81 15.13 6.31 16.38
C THR A 81 16.09 7.12 15.51
N LEU A 82 15.78 7.29 14.22
CA LEU A 82 16.64 7.98 13.26
C LEU A 82 16.43 9.50 13.28
N PRO A 83 17.49 10.29 13.05
CA PRO A 83 17.37 11.74 12.96
C PRO A 83 16.73 12.16 11.64
N GLY A 84 16.01 13.29 11.67
CA GLY A 84 15.44 13.92 10.49
C GLY A 84 14.24 13.18 9.89
N MET A 85 13.53 12.38 10.70
CA MET A 85 12.32 11.67 10.26
C MET A 85 11.16 12.63 9.96
N ASP A 86 11.07 13.76 10.66
CA ASP A 86 9.97 14.71 10.47
C ASP A 86 10.04 15.36 9.09
N GLU A 87 11.21 15.83 8.63
CA GLU A 87 11.34 16.40 7.29
C GLU A 87 11.13 15.35 6.18
N ARG A 88 11.50 14.10 6.45
CA ARG A 88 11.24 12.99 5.51
C ARG A 88 9.75 12.68 5.42
N ARG A 89 9.04 12.64 6.55
CA ARG A 89 7.59 12.46 6.60
C ARG A 89 6.87 13.53 5.81
N ASP A 90 7.24 14.79 5.97
CA ASP A 90 6.65 15.90 5.20
C ASP A 90 6.79 15.68 3.69
N THR A 91 7.96 15.20 3.26
CA THR A 91 8.24 14.86 1.86
C THR A 91 7.35 13.72 1.37
N TRP A 92 7.23 12.64 2.15
CA TRP A 92 6.42 11.47 1.79
C TRP A 92 4.93 11.80 1.78
N ILE A 93 4.44 12.52 2.78
CA ILE A 93 3.05 12.99 2.90
C ILE A 93 2.70 13.85 1.70
N SER A 94 3.55 14.82 1.34
CA SER A 94 3.27 15.70 0.20
C SER A 94 3.16 14.94 -1.11
N TRP A 95 4.04 13.96 -1.36
CA TRP A 95 3.97 13.15 -2.57
C TRP A 95 2.76 12.20 -2.57
N CYS A 96 2.45 11.56 -1.45
CA CYS A 96 1.28 10.69 -1.33
C CYS A 96 -0.02 11.47 -1.58
N LEU A 97 -0.15 12.68 -1.01
CA LEU A 97 -1.32 13.53 -1.23
C LEU A 97 -1.48 13.96 -2.70
N ASP A 98 -0.38 14.29 -3.39
CA ASP A 98 -0.38 14.61 -4.82
C ASP A 98 -0.86 13.41 -5.67
N LYS A 99 -0.48 12.20 -5.27
CA LYS A 99 -0.83 10.95 -5.96
C LYS A 99 -2.11 10.28 -5.46
N GLY A 100 -2.87 10.91 -4.56
CA GLY A 100 -4.10 10.33 -4.02
C GLY A 100 -3.88 9.07 -3.15
N LEU A 101 -2.68 8.89 -2.61
CA LEU A 101 -2.30 7.76 -1.76
C LEU A 101 -2.47 8.10 -0.28
N GLU A 102 -2.91 7.13 0.52
CA GLU A 102 -2.81 7.21 1.97
C GLU A 102 -1.44 6.72 2.45
N LEU A 103 -0.68 7.56 3.14
CA LEU A 103 0.56 7.15 3.80
C LEU A 103 0.24 6.40 5.10
N VAL A 104 0.80 5.20 5.24
CA VAL A 104 0.69 4.37 6.45
C VAL A 104 2.07 3.92 6.89
N GLU A 105 2.50 4.33 8.09
CA GLU A 105 3.74 3.84 8.70
C GLU A 105 3.49 2.47 9.33
N CYS A 106 4.32 1.48 9.00
CA CYS A 106 4.18 0.11 9.50
C CYS A 106 5.56 -0.51 9.79
N SER A 107 5.56 -1.62 10.52
CA SER A 107 6.68 -2.54 10.55
C SER A 107 6.25 -3.95 10.19
N ALA A 108 6.86 -4.53 9.16
CA ALA A 108 6.65 -5.94 8.83
C ALA A 108 7.17 -6.92 9.90
N LEU A 109 8.03 -6.45 10.84
CA LEU A 109 8.65 -7.30 11.87
C LEU A 109 8.03 -7.09 13.25
N ASN A 110 7.79 -5.85 13.64
CA ASN A 110 7.23 -5.51 14.94
C ASN A 110 6.29 -4.31 14.81
N ASP A 111 5.07 -4.58 14.35
CA ASP A 111 4.07 -3.55 14.12
C ASP A 111 3.39 -3.12 15.43
N GLU A 112 4.06 -2.24 16.16
CA GLU A 112 3.54 -1.59 17.37
C GLU A 112 3.21 -0.11 17.14
N VAL A 113 2.98 0.26 15.88
CA VAL A 113 2.63 1.64 15.49
C VAL A 113 1.30 2.00 16.13
N ARG A 114 1.27 3.13 16.84
CA ARG A 114 0.08 3.67 17.52
C ARG A 114 -0.04 5.15 17.21
N GLY A 115 -1.28 5.61 17.14
CA GLY A 115 -1.64 6.95 16.74
C GLY A 115 -3.00 7.33 17.31
N GLU A 116 -3.57 8.38 16.75
CA GLU A 116 -4.89 8.89 17.19
C GLU A 116 -6.05 8.12 16.56
N ARG A 117 -5.80 7.37 15.48
CA ARG A 117 -6.83 6.58 14.81
C ARG A 117 -7.09 5.26 15.52
N ASP A 118 -8.27 4.71 15.27
CA ASP A 118 -8.67 3.39 15.79
C ASP A 118 -7.80 2.26 15.22
N ALA A 119 -7.34 2.40 13.97
CA ALA A 119 -6.42 1.49 13.30
C ALA A 119 -5.19 2.23 12.79
N GLU A 120 -4.01 1.70 13.08
CA GLU A 120 -2.70 2.21 12.68
C GLU A 120 -1.83 1.04 12.18
N GLY A 121 -0.70 1.33 11.52
CA GLY A 121 0.19 0.25 11.09
C GLY A 121 -0.45 -0.72 10.08
N LEU A 122 -0.04 -1.97 10.18
CA LEU A 122 -0.56 -3.11 9.43
C LEU A 122 -2.07 -3.30 9.66
N GLU A 123 -2.59 -2.95 10.84
CA GLU A 123 -4.04 -3.01 11.09
C GLU A 123 -4.79 -2.06 10.17
N ARG A 124 -4.27 -0.83 9.96
CA ARG A 124 -4.84 0.12 9.00
C ARG A 124 -4.81 -0.40 7.57
N VAL A 125 -3.71 -1.03 7.15
CA VAL A 125 -3.58 -1.66 5.82
C VAL A 125 -4.62 -2.78 5.64
N ILE A 126 -4.76 -3.65 6.65
CA ILE A 126 -5.74 -4.74 6.64
C ILE A 126 -7.17 -4.20 6.62
N GLU A 127 -7.46 -3.15 7.37
CA GLU A 127 -8.77 -2.51 7.41
C GLU A 127 -9.13 -1.87 6.06
N ALA A 128 -8.21 -1.11 5.46
CA ALA A 128 -8.44 -0.48 4.15
C ALA A 128 -8.75 -1.54 3.07
N LEU A 129 -7.95 -2.61 3.00
CA LEU A 129 -8.18 -3.70 2.03
C LEU A 129 -9.42 -4.54 2.39
N GLY A 130 -9.72 -4.71 3.68
CA GLY A 130 -10.83 -5.53 4.17
C GLY A 130 -12.18 -4.81 4.14
N SER A 131 -12.22 -3.49 4.16
CA SER A 131 -13.45 -2.70 4.08
C SER A 131 -13.89 -2.40 2.65
N HIS A 132 -13.00 -2.58 1.68
CA HIS A 132 -13.31 -2.40 0.27
C HIS A 132 -14.31 -3.43 -0.25
N THR A 133 -15.26 -2.96 -1.05
CA THR A 133 -16.25 -3.79 -1.74
C THR A 133 -15.68 -4.27 -3.07
N TRP A 134 -14.82 -5.30 -3.01
CA TRP A 134 -14.17 -5.88 -4.18
C TRP A 134 -15.17 -6.38 -5.23
N SER A 135 -14.83 -6.21 -6.50
CA SER A 135 -15.62 -6.78 -7.60
C SER A 135 -15.73 -8.30 -7.45
N GLY A 136 -16.95 -8.82 -7.54
CA GLY A 136 -17.20 -10.25 -7.40
C GLY A 136 -17.19 -10.79 -5.95
N MET A 137 -17.22 -9.92 -4.94
CA MET A 137 -17.39 -10.34 -3.55
C MET A 137 -18.69 -11.12 -3.34
N LYS A 138 -18.65 -12.12 -2.46
CA LYS A 138 -19.80 -12.88 -1.99
C LYS A 138 -20.07 -12.52 -0.53
N VAL A 139 -21.22 -11.93 -0.26
CA VAL A 139 -21.67 -11.65 1.11
C VAL A 139 -21.94 -12.97 1.81
N LYS A 140 -21.48 -13.09 3.06
CA LYS A 140 -21.77 -14.25 3.91
C LYS A 140 -23.17 -14.09 4.49
N GLU A 141 -24.03 -15.07 4.22
CA GLU A 141 -25.33 -15.23 4.89
C GLU A 141 -25.16 -15.68 6.34
#